data_AF-A0AA38JFT3-F1
#
_entry.id   AF-A0AA38JFT3-F1
#
_cell.length_a   1.000
_cell.length_b   1.000
_cell.length_c   1.000
_cell.angle_alpha   90.00
_cell.angle_beta   90.00
_cell.angle_gamma   90.00
#
_symmetry.space_group_name_H-M   'P 1'
#
loop_
_entity.id
_entity.type
_entity.pdbx_description
1 polymer ?
#
loop_
_entity_poly.entity_id
_entity_poly.type
_entity_poly.pdbx_seq_one_letter_code
_entity_poly.pdbx_strand_id
1 'polypeptide(L)'
;CHECITELNSDTDLPPTFSLANNMWIGCPPEALARLTFPEQLLIAQIYPRVFVFKLYPKKSGGSRESLQRGMRGNVSSYPLNSGDIQDMLQGNLLPQLPEVLALVITVTYVGKGKLPKGWLHSTFRVRRKVVAQALLCLKETCPGAYESVNIDSSRLRALPEDGVPEQI
;
A
#
# COMPACT_ATOMS: atom_id res chain seq x y z
N CYS A 1 -3.07 21.97 3.61
CA CYS A 1 -3.84 20.74 3.33
C CYS A 1 -5.18 21.16 2.75
N HIS A 2 -5.52 20.79 1.50
CA HIS A 2 -6.78 21.20 0.86
C HIS A 2 -8.00 20.55 1.55
N GLU A 3 -7.93 19.25 1.85
CA GLU A 3 -8.99 18.51 2.55
C GLU A 3 -9.33 19.13 3.91
N CYS A 4 -8.30 19.49 4.69
CA CYS A 4 -8.47 20.12 6.00
C CYS A 4 -9.18 21.48 5.90
N ILE A 5 -8.87 22.28 4.86
CA ILE A 5 -9.56 23.56 4.61
C ILE A 5 -11.01 23.31 4.17
N THR A 6 -11.25 22.27 3.37
CA THR A 6 -12.60 21.87 2.97
C THR A 6 -13.44 21.45 4.19
N GLU A 7 -12.88 20.65 5.09
CA GLU A 7 -13.54 20.19 6.32
C GLU A 7 -13.74 21.34 7.33
N LEU A 8 -12.76 22.23 7.50
CA LEU A 8 -12.90 23.43 8.34
C LEU A 8 -14.02 24.37 7.87
N ASN A 9 -14.27 24.42 6.56
CA ASN A 9 -15.32 25.23 5.97
C ASN A 9 -16.66 24.48 5.85
N SER A 10 -16.72 23.23 6.29
CA SER A 10 -17.96 22.45 6.29
C SER A 10 -18.77 22.76 7.55
N ASP A 11 -20.09 22.67 7.45
CA ASP A 11 -21.04 23.00 8.52
C ASP A 11 -21.12 21.92 9.61
N THR A 12 -20.06 21.12 9.77
CA THR A 12 -19.99 20.02 10.74
C THR A 12 -19.20 20.44 11.97
N ASP A 13 -19.74 20.17 13.15
CA ASP A 13 -19.05 20.38 14.44
C ASP A 13 -17.89 19.40 14.71
N LEU A 14 -17.48 18.63 13.72
CA LEU A 14 -16.41 17.65 13.84
C LEU A 14 -15.06 18.30 13.46
N PRO A 15 -14.00 18.08 14.25
CA PRO A 15 -12.65 18.48 13.85
C PRO A 15 -12.22 17.75 12.56
N PRO A 16 -11.37 18.39 11.72
CA PRO A 16 -10.87 17.78 10.48
C PRO A 16 -10.24 16.40 10.71
N THR A 17 -10.43 15.48 9.77
CA THR A 17 -10.04 14.07 9.87
C THR A 17 -8.59 13.89 10.29
N PHE A 18 -7.67 14.67 9.69
CA PHE A 18 -6.23 14.62 9.99
C PHE A 18 -5.75 15.70 10.97
N SER A 19 -6.66 16.26 11.76
CA SER A 19 -6.31 17.26 12.77
C SER A 19 -5.59 16.62 13.96
N LEU A 20 -4.80 17.45 14.66
CA LEU A 20 -4.19 17.06 15.93
C LEU A 20 -5.25 16.73 16.99
N ALA A 21 -6.39 17.43 16.96
CA ALA A 21 -7.51 17.21 17.89
C ALA A 21 -8.09 15.78 17.81
N ASN A 22 -7.97 15.13 16.65
CA ASN A 22 -8.41 13.75 16.44
C ASN A 22 -7.33 12.69 16.72
N ASN A 23 -6.12 13.08 17.14
CA ASN A 23 -4.95 12.19 17.22
C ASN A 23 -4.63 11.46 15.90
N MET A 24 -5.05 12.04 14.77
CA MET A 24 -4.87 11.49 13.43
C MET A 24 -3.85 12.28 12.60
N TRP A 25 -3.17 13.25 13.22
CA TRP A 25 -2.04 13.94 12.62
C TRP A 25 -0.84 12.98 12.58
N ILE A 26 -0.44 12.55 11.38
CA ILE A 26 0.72 11.66 11.16
C ILE A 26 2.01 12.46 10.92
N GLY A 27 1.89 13.73 10.51
CA GLY A 27 3.02 14.59 10.16
C GLY A 27 3.55 14.31 8.76
N CYS A 28 4.73 14.86 8.46
CA CYS A 28 5.40 14.57 7.20
C CYS A 28 6.08 13.20 7.30
N PRO A 29 5.72 12.21 6.47
CA PRO A 29 6.42 10.94 6.47
C PRO A 29 7.89 11.15 6.06
N PRO A 30 8.84 10.40 6.63
CA PRO A 30 10.22 10.38 6.15
C PRO A 30 10.30 10.13 4.65
N GLU A 31 11.28 10.73 3.98
CA GLU A 31 11.47 10.63 2.53
C GLU A 31 11.53 9.18 2.04
N ALA A 32 12.13 8.29 2.85
CA ALA A 32 12.22 6.87 2.55
C ALA A 32 10.83 6.21 2.41
N LEU A 33 9.84 6.66 3.18
CA LEU A 33 8.46 6.15 3.17
C LEU A 33 7.59 6.86 2.13
N ALA A 34 7.81 8.17 1.92
CA ALA A 34 7.02 8.99 1.00
C ALA A 34 7.07 8.50 -0.46
N ARG A 35 8.15 7.81 -0.85
CA ARG A 35 8.36 7.30 -2.21
C ARG A 35 7.90 5.86 -2.44
N LEU A 36 7.36 5.19 -1.42
CA LEU A 36 6.95 3.79 -1.52
C LEU A 36 5.71 3.64 -2.42
N THR A 37 5.75 2.67 -3.32
CA THR A 37 4.55 2.23 -4.05
C THR A 37 3.63 1.45 -3.12
N PHE A 38 2.40 1.22 -3.56
CA PHE A 38 1.42 0.49 -2.78
C PHE A 38 1.86 -0.93 -2.39
N PRO A 39 2.40 -1.78 -3.30
CA PRO A 39 2.95 -3.06 -2.88
C PRO A 39 4.18 -2.95 -1.98
N GLU A 40 5.04 -1.94 -2.16
CA GLU A 40 6.20 -1.73 -1.28
C GLU A 40 5.76 -1.41 0.16
N GLN A 41 4.67 -0.64 0.33
CA GLN A 41 4.06 -0.39 1.65
C GLN A 41 3.51 -1.67 2.26
N LEU A 42 2.86 -2.51 1.46
CA LEU A 42 2.37 -3.81 1.92
C LEU A 42 3.51 -4.71 2.35
N LEU A 43 4.61 -4.81 1.60
CA LEU A 43 5.74 -5.67 1.97
C LEU A 43 6.40 -5.33 3.31
N ILE A 44 6.25 -4.09 3.79
CA ILE A 44 6.80 -3.64 5.08
C ILE A 44 5.73 -3.53 6.17
N ALA A 45 4.45 -3.82 5.86
CA ALA A 45 3.36 -3.72 6.81
C ALA A 45 3.36 -4.91 7.79
N GLN A 46 3.06 -4.61 9.05
CA GLN A 46 2.80 -5.63 10.08
C GLN A 46 1.32 -6.03 10.16
N ILE A 47 0.43 -5.18 9.64
CA ILE A 47 -1.02 -5.39 9.67
C ILE A 47 -1.55 -5.24 8.24
N TYR A 48 -2.34 -6.21 7.81
CA TYR A 48 -2.94 -6.25 6.46
C TYR A 48 -4.46 -6.15 6.56
N PRO A 49 -5.11 -5.35 5.71
CA PRO A 49 -6.51 -5.57 5.41
C PRO A 49 -6.65 -6.80 4.50
N ARG A 50 -7.83 -7.43 4.55
CA ARG A 50 -8.08 -8.74 3.92
C ARG A 50 -7.80 -8.79 2.42
N VAL A 51 -8.25 -7.79 1.67
CA VAL A 51 -8.08 -7.74 0.22
C VAL A 51 -8.24 -6.31 -0.29
N PHE A 52 -7.44 -5.97 -1.30
CA PHE A 52 -7.52 -4.76 -2.10
C PHE A 52 -7.91 -5.12 -3.52
N VAL A 53 -9.05 -4.59 -3.97
CA VAL A 53 -9.54 -4.82 -5.33
C VAL A 53 -9.25 -3.59 -6.19
N PHE A 54 -8.37 -3.75 -7.17
CA PHE A 54 -8.05 -2.74 -8.16
C PHE A 54 -8.87 -2.99 -9.43
N LYS A 55 -9.66 -2.00 -9.84
CA LYS A 55 -10.39 -2.03 -11.11
C LYS A 55 -9.69 -1.10 -12.11
N LEU A 56 -9.08 -1.67 -13.14
CA LEU A 56 -8.39 -0.95 -14.19
C LEU A 56 -9.30 -0.76 -15.40
N TYR A 57 -9.44 0.48 -15.86
CA TYR A 57 -10.24 0.83 -17.04
C TYR A 57 -9.35 1.35 -18.17
N PRO A 58 -9.69 1.04 -19.44
CA PRO A 58 -8.92 1.53 -20.57
C PRO A 58 -9.05 3.04 -20.73
N LYS A 59 -7.92 3.74 -20.92
CA LYS A 59 -7.88 5.19 -21.18
C LYS A 59 -8.56 5.63 -22.49
N LYS A 60 -8.99 4.71 -23.35
CA LYS A 60 -9.60 5.02 -24.65
C LYS A 60 -10.94 4.29 -24.82
N SER A 61 -11.99 4.93 -24.33
CA SER A 61 -13.33 4.82 -24.92
C SER A 61 -14.12 6.08 -24.57
N GLY A 62 -14.15 7.05 -25.50
CA GLY A 62 -15.19 8.09 -25.62
C GLY A 62 -15.43 9.12 -24.51
N GLY A 63 -14.88 8.99 -23.31
CA GLY A 63 -15.05 9.96 -22.22
C GLY A 63 -13.96 11.03 -22.20
N SER A 64 -14.32 12.28 -21.90
CA SER A 64 -13.34 13.35 -21.72
C SER A 64 -12.36 13.00 -20.58
N ARG A 65 -11.12 13.53 -20.63
CA ARG A 65 -10.07 13.17 -19.66
C ARG A 65 -10.44 13.54 -18.22
N GLU A 66 -11.41 14.42 -18.06
CA GLU A 66 -12.00 14.87 -16.81
C GLU A 66 -13.08 13.90 -16.28
N SER A 67 -13.68 13.06 -17.14
CA SER A 67 -14.67 12.05 -16.76
C SER A 67 -14.10 10.65 -16.53
N LEU A 68 -12.84 10.42 -16.93
CA LEU A 68 -12.11 9.20 -16.60
C LEU A 68 -11.74 9.21 -15.12
N GLN A 69 -12.49 8.45 -14.33
CA GLN A 69 -12.29 8.32 -12.89
C GLN A 69 -10.86 7.83 -12.60
N ARG A 70 -9.99 8.73 -12.15
CA ARG A 70 -8.60 8.47 -11.73
C ARG A 70 -8.50 7.96 -10.30
N GLY A 71 -9.64 7.71 -9.66
CA GLY A 71 -9.73 7.39 -8.25
C GLY A 71 -9.51 5.90 -7.99
N MET A 72 -8.60 5.61 -7.06
CA MET A 72 -8.61 4.35 -6.33
C MET A 72 -9.86 4.33 -5.44
N ARG A 73 -10.88 3.57 -5.83
CA ARG A 73 -12.08 3.35 -5.00
C ARG A 73 -12.13 1.87 -4.62
N GLY A 74 -11.52 1.56 -3.47
CA GLY A 74 -11.64 0.26 -2.83
C GLY A 74 -12.66 0.32 -1.70
N ASN A 75 -13.52 -0.68 -1.58
CA ASN A 75 -14.23 -0.93 -0.33
C ASN A 75 -13.28 -1.74 0.56
N VAL A 76 -12.94 -1.22 1.74
CA VAL A 76 -12.21 -1.99 2.76
C VAL A 76 -13.27 -2.66 3.64
N SER A 77 -13.30 -3.98 3.62
CA SER A 77 -14.15 -4.76 4.53
C SER A 77 -13.27 -5.58 5.46
N SER A 78 -13.18 -5.15 6.71
CA SER A 78 -12.48 -5.87 7.77
C SER A 78 -13.39 -6.99 8.28
N TYR A 79 -12.98 -8.24 8.10
CA TYR A 79 -13.64 -9.42 8.67
C TYR A 79 -12.65 -10.17 9.56
N PRO A 80 -13.07 -10.76 10.69
CA PRO A 80 -12.22 -11.66 11.45
C PRO A 80 -11.88 -12.88 10.57
N LEU A 81 -10.59 -13.07 10.31
CA LEU A 81 -10.07 -14.21 9.58
C LEU A 81 -9.50 -15.24 10.54
N ASN A 82 -9.57 -16.51 10.14
CA ASN A 82 -8.94 -17.60 10.86
C ASN A 82 -7.44 -17.31 11.02
N SER A 83 -7.04 -17.02 12.24
CA SER A 83 -5.78 -16.41 12.59
C SER A 83 -4.60 -17.36 12.51
N GLY A 84 -4.79 -18.68 12.35
CA GLY A 84 -3.69 -19.67 12.35
C GLY A 84 -2.69 -19.48 11.21
N ASP A 85 -3.15 -19.53 9.96
CA ASP A 85 -2.27 -19.44 8.78
C ASP A 85 -1.66 -18.04 8.60
N ILE A 86 -2.39 -16.99 9.02
CA ILE A 86 -1.90 -15.61 9.02
C ILE A 86 -0.96 -15.39 10.22
N GLN A 87 -1.20 -16.03 11.37
CA GLN A 87 -0.25 -16.02 12.48
C GLN A 87 1.06 -16.67 12.07
N ASP A 88 1.10 -17.74 11.29
CA ASP A 88 2.40 -18.29 10.85
C ASP A 88 3.15 -17.33 9.89
N MET A 89 2.43 -16.49 9.13
CA MET A 89 3.00 -15.38 8.34
C MET A 89 3.41 -14.17 9.20
N LEU A 90 2.73 -13.94 10.34
CA LEU A 90 2.92 -12.81 11.27
C LEU A 90 3.78 -13.15 12.51
N GLN A 91 3.99 -14.42 12.83
CA GLN A 91 4.73 -14.92 14.01
C GLN A 91 6.23 -14.71 13.82
N GLY A 92 6.70 -14.63 12.57
CA GLY A 92 8.05 -14.19 12.29
C GLY A 92 8.10 -12.68 12.37
N ASN A 93 8.88 -12.12 13.29
CA ASN A 93 9.34 -10.73 13.27
C ASN A 93 10.14 -10.38 12.00
N LEU A 94 10.03 -11.14 10.89
CA LEU A 94 10.85 -11.08 9.69
C LEU A 94 10.18 -10.20 8.63
N LEU A 95 10.86 -9.11 8.26
CA LEU A 95 10.48 -8.25 7.14
C LEU A 95 11.62 -8.17 6.11
N PRO A 96 11.33 -7.86 4.83
CA PRO A 96 10.00 -7.69 4.25
C PRO A 96 9.23 -9.01 4.18
N GLN A 97 7.93 -8.93 3.93
CA GLN A 97 7.15 -10.11 3.59
C GLN A 97 7.59 -10.71 2.25
N LEU A 98 7.23 -11.97 2.02
CA LEU A 98 7.45 -12.63 0.74
C LEU A 98 6.52 -12.02 -0.34
N PRO A 99 6.95 -11.99 -1.62
CA PRO A 99 6.11 -11.52 -2.72
C PRO A 99 4.74 -12.19 -2.82
N GLU A 100 4.64 -13.44 -2.37
CA GLU A 100 3.41 -14.26 -2.34
C GLU A 100 2.27 -13.58 -1.56
N VAL A 101 2.61 -12.80 -0.53
CA VAL A 101 1.61 -12.04 0.26
C VAL A 101 0.84 -11.08 -0.64
N LEU A 102 1.51 -10.49 -1.64
CA LEU A 102 0.88 -9.54 -2.55
C LEU A 102 -0.24 -10.19 -3.36
N ALA A 103 -0.11 -11.46 -3.76
CA ALA A 103 -1.18 -12.20 -4.44
C ALA A 103 -2.40 -12.46 -3.54
N LEU A 104 -2.16 -12.63 -2.23
CA LEU A 104 -3.23 -12.87 -1.26
C LEU A 104 -4.04 -11.59 -0.98
N VAL A 105 -3.36 -10.44 -0.96
CA VAL A 105 -4.00 -9.17 -0.58
C VAL A 105 -4.33 -8.26 -1.76
N ILE A 106 -3.80 -8.47 -2.96
CA ILE A 106 -4.06 -7.64 -4.14
C ILE A 106 -4.81 -8.46 -5.19
N THR A 107 -5.99 -7.99 -5.59
CA THR A 107 -6.71 -8.50 -6.76
C THR A 107 -6.81 -7.40 -7.80
N VAL A 108 -6.26 -7.65 -9.00
CA VAL A 108 -6.36 -6.70 -10.13
C VAL A 108 -7.35 -7.22 -11.17
N THR A 109 -8.38 -6.43 -11.44
CA THR A 109 -9.40 -6.70 -12.45
C THR A 109 -9.32 -5.67 -13.57
N TYR A 110 -9.19 -6.13 -14.81
CA TYR A 110 -9.19 -5.27 -15.99
C TYR A 110 -10.58 -5.31 -16.65
N VAL A 111 -11.21 -4.15 -16.78
CA VAL A 111 -12.54 -3.99 -17.38
C VAL A 111 -12.38 -3.26 -18.71
N GLY A 112 -12.13 -4.01 -19.78
CA GLY A 112 -11.94 -3.45 -21.12
C GLY A 112 -11.78 -4.51 -22.20
N LYS A 113 -11.73 -4.06 -23.47
CA LYS A 113 -11.44 -4.95 -24.61
C LYS A 113 -9.92 -5.22 -24.69
N GLY A 114 -9.53 -6.47 -24.95
CA GLY A 114 -8.14 -6.89 -25.14
C GLY A 114 -7.41 -7.30 -23.86
N LYS A 115 -6.10 -7.54 -23.98
CA LYS A 115 -5.22 -7.93 -22.85
C LYS A 115 -4.73 -6.67 -22.11
N LEU A 116 -4.59 -6.78 -20.78
CA LEU A 116 -4.02 -5.72 -19.95
C LEU A 116 -2.55 -5.46 -20.35
N PRO A 117 -2.15 -4.22 -20.71
CA PRO A 117 -0.76 -3.92 -20.98
C PRO A 117 0.07 -4.01 -19.69
N LYS A 118 1.12 -4.84 -19.66
CA LYS A 118 2.00 -4.99 -18.49
C LYS A 118 2.61 -3.67 -18.01
N GLY A 119 2.89 -2.74 -18.92
CA GLY A 119 3.40 -1.40 -18.58
C GLY A 119 2.44 -0.55 -17.74
N TRP A 120 1.13 -0.85 -17.71
CA TRP A 120 0.18 -0.15 -16.84
C TRP A 120 0.30 -0.59 -15.39
N LEU A 121 0.71 -1.83 -15.16
CA LEU A 121 0.93 -2.32 -13.80
C LEU A 121 2.17 -1.66 -13.18
N HIS A 122 3.18 -1.34 -14.00
CA HIS A 122 4.45 -0.82 -13.52
C HIS A 122 4.34 0.54 -12.80
N SER A 123 3.37 1.39 -13.11
CA SER A 123 3.24 2.67 -12.40
C SER A 123 2.74 2.51 -10.96
N THR A 124 1.99 1.44 -10.68
CA THR A 124 1.23 1.29 -9.42
C THR A 124 1.71 0.09 -8.60
N PHE A 125 2.03 -1.01 -9.27
CA PHE A 125 2.37 -2.30 -8.67
C PHE A 125 3.86 -2.64 -8.69
N ARG A 126 4.71 -1.67 -9.02
CA ARG A 126 6.17 -1.84 -9.03
C ARG A 126 6.72 -1.99 -7.62
N VAL A 127 7.65 -2.91 -7.46
CA VAL A 127 8.44 -3.14 -6.26
C VAL A 127 9.92 -2.94 -6.59
N ARG A 128 10.61 -2.19 -5.73
CA ARG A 128 12.05 -1.97 -5.81
C ARG A 128 12.73 -2.43 -4.52
N ARG A 129 13.56 -3.48 -4.63
CA ARG A 129 14.29 -4.06 -3.50
C ARG A 129 15.02 -3.04 -2.64
N LYS A 130 15.78 -2.14 -3.27
CA LYS A 130 16.58 -1.11 -2.56
C LYS A 130 15.70 -0.11 -1.78
N VAL A 131 14.51 0.19 -2.31
CA VAL A 131 13.57 1.11 -1.68
C VAL A 131 12.96 0.49 -0.44
N VAL A 132 12.53 -0.78 -0.54
CA VAL A 132 12.00 -1.57 0.59
C VAL A 132 13.05 -1.70 1.70
N ALA A 133 14.29 -2.04 1.37
CA ALA A 133 15.37 -2.16 2.35
C ALA A 133 15.60 -0.83 3.10
N GLN A 134 15.69 0.28 2.38
CA GLN A 134 15.89 1.59 2.99
C GLN A 134 14.70 2.03 3.86
N ALA A 135 13.47 1.70 3.45
CA ALA A 135 12.27 2.01 4.22
C ALA A 135 12.25 1.25 5.55
N LEU A 136 12.61 -0.04 5.56
CA LEU A 136 12.70 -0.83 6.79
C LEU A 136 13.75 -0.29 7.77
N LEU A 137 14.91 0.12 7.26
CA LEU A 137 15.94 0.77 8.09
C LEU A 137 15.43 2.09 8.68
N CYS A 138 14.79 2.92 7.86
CA CYS A 138 14.20 4.18 8.32
C CYS A 138 13.08 3.97 9.37
N LEU A 139 12.26 2.93 9.22
CA LEU A 139 11.20 2.58 10.19
C LEU A 139 11.78 2.18 11.55
N LYS A 140 12.90 1.46 11.57
CA LYS A 140 13.59 1.13 12.83
C LYS A 140 14.05 2.38 13.58
N GLU A 141 14.54 3.38 12.86
CA GLU A 141 15.03 4.63 13.44
C GLU A 141 13.89 5.56 13.87
N THR A 142 12.83 5.65 13.06
CA THR A 142 11.77 6.67 13.22
C THR A 142 10.61 6.20 14.09
N CYS A 143 10.36 4.89 14.16
CA CYS A 143 9.23 4.30 14.88
C CYS A 143 9.70 3.26 15.94
N PRO A 144 10.44 3.71 16.98
CA PRO A 144 10.84 2.83 18.08
C PRO A 144 9.60 2.25 18.77
N GLY A 145 9.66 0.98 19.19
CA GLY A 145 8.53 0.22 19.72
C GLY A 145 7.69 -0.55 18.68
N ALA A 146 7.41 0.02 17.51
CA ALA A 146 6.65 -0.68 16.46
C ALA A 146 7.54 -1.58 15.61
N TYR A 147 8.69 -1.08 15.14
CA TYR A 147 9.58 -1.80 14.21
C TYR A 147 10.92 -2.24 14.84
N GLU A 148 11.09 -2.02 16.14
CA GLU A 148 12.34 -2.29 16.85
C GLU A 148 12.70 -3.79 16.87
N SER A 149 11.72 -4.64 17.15
CA SER A 149 11.87 -6.10 17.21
C SER A 149 11.91 -6.77 15.84
N VAL A 150 11.65 -6.04 14.76
CA VAL A 150 11.64 -6.58 13.41
C VAL A 150 13.06 -6.96 12.98
N ASN A 151 13.24 -8.16 12.46
CA ASN A 151 14.46 -8.63 11.80
C ASN A 151 14.34 -8.42 10.28
N ILE A 152 15.34 -7.75 9.69
CA ILE A 152 15.38 -7.53 8.24
C ILE A 152 16.04 -8.74 7.58
N ASP A 153 15.23 -9.61 6.97
CA ASP A 153 15.67 -10.84 6.34
C ASP A 153 16.27 -10.57 4.95
N SER A 154 17.57 -10.81 4.82
CA SER A 154 18.31 -10.63 3.57
C SER A 154 17.86 -11.58 2.45
N SER A 155 17.43 -12.79 2.79
CA SER A 155 16.92 -13.77 1.82
C SER A 155 15.59 -13.32 1.25
N ARG A 156 14.68 -12.79 2.09
CA ARG A 156 13.40 -12.22 1.64
C ARG A 156 13.59 -10.98 0.78
N LEU A 157 14.54 -10.10 1.13
CA LEU A 157 14.90 -8.97 0.26
C LEU A 157 15.38 -9.44 -1.13
N ARG A 158 16.17 -10.51 -1.20
CA ARG A 158 16.64 -11.08 -2.48
C ARG A 158 15.51 -11.73 -3.30
N ALA A 159 14.41 -12.14 -2.67
CA ALA A 159 13.23 -12.64 -3.38
C ALA A 159 12.45 -11.52 -4.11
N LEU A 160 12.61 -10.25 -3.68
CA LEU A 160 11.99 -9.11 -4.35
C LEU A 160 12.68 -8.78 -5.67
N PRO A 161 11.96 -8.26 -6.69
CA PRO A 161 12.60 -7.74 -7.90
C PRO A 161 13.50 -6.53 -7.61
N GLU A 162 14.56 -6.35 -8.40
CA GLU A 162 15.43 -5.16 -8.31
C GLU A 162 14.64 -3.87 -8.61
N ASP A 163 13.90 -3.84 -9.72
CA ASP A 163 12.88 -2.85 -10.06
C ASP A 163 11.90 -3.49 -11.05
N GLY A 164 10.66 -3.76 -10.63
CA GLY A 164 9.66 -4.36 -11.50
C GLY A 164 8.36 -4.75 -10.79
N VAL A 165 7.41 -5.28 -11.55
CA VAL A 165 6.17 -5.83 -10.97
C VAL A 165 6.42 -7.28 -10.57
N PRO A 166 6.16 -7.69 -9.31
CA PRO A 166 6.25 -9.09 -8.89
C PRO A 166 5.39 -10.00 -9.76
N GLU A 167 5.87 -11.20 -10.09
CA GLU A 167 5.14 -12.16 -10.94
C GLU A 167 3.84 -12.67 -10.30
N GLN A 168 3.71 -12.48 -8.99
CA GLN A 168 2.57 -12.87 -8.19
C GLN A 168 1.34 -11.95 -8.37
N ILE A 169 1.48 -10.76 -8.98
CA ILE A 169 0.40 -9.79 -9.27
C ILE A 169 -0.01 -9.86 -10.74
#